data_AF-C4VB37-F1
#
_entry.id   AF-C4VB37-F1
#
_cell.length_a   1.000
_cell.length_b   1.000
_cell.length_c   1.000
_cell.angle_alpha   90.00
_cell.angle_beta   90.00
_cell.angle_gamma   90.00
#
_symmetry.space_group_name_H-M   'P 1'
#
loop_
_entity.id
_entity.type
_entity.pdbx_description
1 polymer ?
#
loop_
_entity_poly.entity_id
_entity_poly.type
_entity_poly.pdbx_seq_one_letter_code
_entity_poly.pdbx_strand_id
1 'polypeptide(L)'
;MCSHLSLKDGFCKLCGIQVEEYTLVLPVHTPSNTLITSQKHVHLLNKLLHGLNIFEYKSDILQEYNNKLFKSRLSTKDKLLLCIYKVLRNISYPITFSDLEVYTSKIRSKWFKEYKFIPYNYEYIINIVSRFNNKHLKVDVDDVVNFVYRHSKCPIDRVIKIYLEKSI
;
A
#
# COMPACT_ATOMS: atom_id res chain seq x y z
N MET A 1 -5.71 48.97 5.12
CA MET A 1 -4.55 48.45 5.87
C MET A 1 -4.83 48.59 7.36
N CYS A 2 -4.55 47.56 8.15
CA CYS A 2 -4.77 47.57 9.59
C CYS A 2 -3.61 48.30 10.31
N SER A 3 -3.90 49.17 11.27
CA SER A 3 -2.91 49.93 12.07
C SER A 3 -2.42 49.19 13.33
N HIS A 4 -2.93 48.00 13.62
CA HIS A 4 -2.48 47.19 14.75
C HIS A 4 -1.18 46.45 14.44
N LEU A 5 -0.20 46.57 15.34
CA LEU A 5 1.17 46.05 15.18
C LEU A 5 1.34 44.55 15.54
N SER A 6 0.28 43.86 15.96
CA SER A 6 0.36 42.45 16.37
C SER A 6 -0.11 41.50 15.28
N LEU A 7 0.85 40.83 14.64
CA LEU A 7 0.63 39.85 13.57
C LEU A 7 0.89 38.42 14.05
N LYS A 8 0.18 37.45 13.46
CA LYS A 8 0.52 36.02 13.50
C LYS A 8 0.14 35.40 12.16
N ASP A 9 1.10 34.69 11.56
CA ASP A 9 0.92 33.97 10.29
C ASP A 9 0.39 34.86 9.14
N GLY A 10 0.77 36.15 9.10
CA GLY A 10 0.34 37.09 8.05
C GLY A 10 -1.02 37.76 8.29
N PHE A 11 -1.68 37.48 9.42
CA PHE A 11 -2.96 38.08 9.80
C PHE A 11 -2.82 38.93 11.06
N CYS A 12 -3.58 40.02 11.13
CA CYS A 12 -3.72 40.79 12.36
C CYS A 12 -4.47 39.99 13.42
N LYS A 13 -3.88 39.83 14.61
CA LYS A 13 -4.54 39.13 15.72
C LYS A 13 -5.81 39.81 16.23
N LEU A 14 -5.93 41.12 16.05
CA LEU A 14 -7.02 41.91 16.64
C LEU A 14 -8.23 42.06 15.71
N CYS A 15 -8.01 42.16 14.39
CA CYS A 15 -9.11 42.34 13.43
C CYS A 15 -9.18 41.25 12.36
N GLY A 16 -8.24 40.29 12.33
CA GLY A 16 -8.25 39.17 11.39
C GLY A 16 -7.96 39.54 9.94
N ILE A 17 -7.60 40.80 9.65
CA ILE A 17 -7.29 41.27 8.30
C ILE A 17 -5.89 40.79 7.90
N GLN A 18 -5.79 40.18 6.70
CA GLN A 18 -4.52 39.78 6.08
C GLN A 18 -3.74 41.02 5.64
N VAL A 19 -2.46 41.09 5.98
CA VAL A 19 -1.59 42.18 5.53
C VAL A 19 -0.79 41.66 4.34
N GLU A 20 -1.10 42.17 3.14
CA GLU A 20 -0.36 41.85 1.91
C GLU A 20 0.99 42.57 1.94
N GLU A 21 2.09 41.80 2.02
CA GLU A 21 3.43 42.29 1.69
C GLU A 21 3.85 41.84 0.30
N TYR A 22 4.48 42.78 -0.41
CA TYR A 22 4.77 42.78 -1.83
C TYR A 22 5.85 41.77 -2.23
N THR A 23 5.58 41.06 -3.32
CA THR A 23 6.52 40.50 -4.33
C THR A 23 7.91 40.07 -3.86
N LEU A 24 8.06 38.79 -3.54
CA LEU A 24 9.30 38.05 -3.79
C LEU A 24 9.17 37.35 -5.14
N VAL A 25 10.14 37.61 -6.02
CA VAL A 25 10.32 36.94 -7.32
C VAL A 25 10.27 35.43 -7.11
N LEU A 26 9.19 34.80 -7.58
CA LEU A 26 9.09 33.36 -7.64
C LEU A 26 10.18 32.84 -8.59
N PRO A 27 11.09 31.95 -8.17
CA PRO A 27 11.80 31.14 -9.13
C PRO A 27 10.74 30.38 -9.93
N VAL A 28 10.92 30.29 -11.24
CA VAL A 28 10.14 29.39 -12.10
C VAL A 28 10.31 27.98 -11.54
N HIS A 29 9.38 27.56 -10.69
CA HIS A 29 9.26 26.20 -10.21
C HIS A 29 8.83 25.36 -11.40
N THR A 30 9.80 24.73 -12.05
CA THR A 30 9.56 23.40 -12.60
C THR A 30 8.88 22.56 -11.51
N PRO A 31 7.76 21.87 -11.80
CA PRO A 31 7.09 21.05 -10.81
C PRO A 31 7.96 19.82 -10.53
N SER A 32 8.95 19.98 -9.66
CA SER A 32 9.56 18.85 -8.99
C SER A 32 8.55 18.39 -7.95
N ASN A 33 7.89 17.27 -8.22
CA ASN A 33 7.07 16.54 -7.26
C ASN A 33 7.97 16.06 -6.10
N THR A 34 8.38 16.95 -5.21
CA THR A 34 9.09 16.58 -4.00
C THR A 34 8.09 15.94 -3.04
N LEU A 35 8.04 14.61 -3.10
CA LEU A 35 7.28 13.73 -2.23
C LEU A 35 7.69 13.93 -0.76
N ILE A 36 7.01 14.81 -0.01
CA ILE A 36 7.29 14.98 1.43
C ILE A 36 6.67 13.81 2.21
N THR A 37 7.31 12.65 2.16
CA THR A 37 7.02 11.55 3.09
C THR A 37 7.70 11.86 4.43
N SER A 38 6.94 11.96 5.52
CA SER A 38 7.55 12.23 6.83
C SER A 38 8.59 11.17 7.21
N GLN A 39 9.70 11.57 7.85
CA GLN A 39 10.74 10.64 8.33
C GLN A 39 10.16 9.52 9.21
N LYS A 40 9.10 9.80 9.97
CA LYS A 40 8.38 8.81 10.78
C LYS A 40 7.75 7.71 9.92
N HIS A 41 7.20 8.05 8.75
CA HIS A 41 6.61 7.08 7.83
C HIS A 41 7.69 6.20 7.20
N VAL A 42 8.83 6.79 6.82
CA VAL A 42 9.96 6.06 6.24
C VAL A 42 10.54 5.06 7.24
N HIS A 43 10.67 5.46 8.52
CA HIS A 43 11.13 4.55 9.57
C HIS A 43 10.18 3.37 9.79
N LEU A 44 8.88 3.64 9.82
CA LEU A 44 7.86 2.59 9.92
C LEU A 44 7.91 1.64 8.72
N LEU A 45 8.06 2.18 7.50
CA LEU A 45 8.20 1.37 6.30
C LEU A 45 9.43 0.46 6.39
N ASN A 46 10.61 0.99 6.74
CA ASN A 46 11.82 0.18 6.88
C ASN A 46 11.62 -1.01 7.83
N LYS A 47 10.92 -0.81 8.96
CA LYS A 47 10.61 -1.90 9.90
C LYS A 47 9.70 -2.97 9.28
N LEU A 48 8.68 -2.56 8.52
CA LEU A 48 7.79 -3.49 7.83
C LEU A 48 8.53 -4.29 6.75
N LEU A 49 9.36 -3.62 5.95
CA LEU A 49 10.15 -4.28 4.90
C LEU A 49 11.18 -5.25 5.47
N HIS A 50 11.76 -4.92 6.63
CA HIS A 50 12.66 -5.84 7.34
C HIS A 50 11.95 -7.12 7.77
N GLY A 51 10.76 -6.99 8.37
CA GLY A 51 10.01 -8.16 8.84
C GLY A 51 9.53 -9.07 7.71
N LEU A 52 9.37 -8.51 6.51
CA LEU A 52 8.94 -9.23 5.31
C LEU A 52 10.10 -9.63 4.39
N ASN A 53 11.32 -9.19 4.66
CA ASN A 53 12.52 -9.42 3.84
C ASN A 53 12.34 -9.01 2.35
N ILE A 54 11.89 -7.76 2.13
CA ILE A 54 11.50 -7.20 0.82
C ILE A 54 11.99 -5.75 0.65
N PHE A 55 13.20 -5.47 1.13
CA PHE A 55 13.76 -4.11 1.16
C PHE A 55 13.97 -3.50 -0.23
N GLU A 56 14.22 -4.33 -1.22
CA GLU A 56 14.47 -3.95 -2.61
C GLU A 56 13.29 -3.18 -3.23
N TYR A 57 12.06 -3.41 -2.77
CA TYR A 57 10.85 -2.75 -3.30
C TYR A 57 10.50 -1.42 -2.62
N LYS A 58 11.37 -0.91 -1.74
CA LYS A 58 11.09 0.29 -0.93
C LYS A 58 10.67 1.50 -1.77
N SER A 59 11.37 1.75 -2.87
CA SER A 59 11.13 2.92 -3.71
C SER A 59 9.74 2.89 -4.34
N ASP A 60 9.36 1.74 -4.90
CA ASP A 60 8.04 1.54 -5.54
C ASP A 60 6.90 1.67 -4.52
N ILE A 61 7.12 1.17 -3.30
CA ILE A 61 6.13 1.26 -2.22
C ILE A 61 5.94 2.69 -1.75
N LEU A 62 7.02 3.48 -1.67
CA LEU A 62 6.92 4.91 -1.36
C LEU A 62 6.21 5.67 -2.47
N GLN A 63 6.50 5.35 -3.73
CA GLN A 63 5.81 5.94 -4.86
C GLN A 63 4.30 5.65 -4.82
N GLU A 64 3.89 4.40 -4.61
CA GLU A 64 2.47 4.04 -4.46
C GLU A 64 1.83 4.74 -3.26
N TYR A 65 2.52 4.79 -2.11
CA TYR A 65 2.02 5.45 -0.91
C TYR A 65 1.72 6.93 -1.12
N ASN A 66 2.59 7.63 -1.87
CA ASN A 66 2.43 9.05 -2.12
C ASN A 66 1.40 9.36 -3.20
N ASN A 67 1.28 8.49 -4.21
CA ASN A 67 0.34 8.68 -5.31
C ASN A 67 -1.09 8.27 -4.92
N LYS A 68 -1.24 7.37 -3.95
CA LYS A 68 -2.54 6.83 -3.55
C LYS A 68 -3.32 7.81 -2.67
N LEU A 69 -4.45 8.28 -3.19
CA LEU A 69 -5.50 8.91 -2.40
C LEU A 69 -6.36 7.85 -1.70
N PHE A 70 -6.13 7.67 -0.39
CA PHE A 70 -6.91 6.77 0.45
C PHE A 70 -8.28 7.38 0.77
N LYS A 71 -9.34 6.61 0.56
CA LYS A 71 -10.73 7.05 0.79
C LYS A 71 -11.12 6.94 2.25
N SER A 72 -10.65 5.89 2.93
CA SER A 72 -10.98 5.64 4.33
C SER A 72 -9.96 6.28 5.27
N ARG A 73 -10.40 6.59 6.49
CA ARG A 73 -9.50 6.97 7.59
C ARG A 73 -8.70 5.74 8.06
N LEU A 74 -7.49 5.59 7.51
CA LEU A 74 -6.57 4.50 7.81
C LEU A 74 -5.35 5.01 8.59
N SER A 75 -4.82 4.16 9.49
CA SER A 75 -3.54 4.43 10.12
C SER A 75 -2.42 4.41 9.08
N THR A 76 -1.33 5.14 9.32
CA THR A 76 -0.15 5.12 8.44
C THR A 76 0.35 3.69 8.21
N LYS A 77 0.37 2.87 9.26
CA LYS A 77 0.77 1.46 9.17
C LYS A 77 -0.10 0.69 8.16
N ASP A 78 -1.42 0.84 8.25
CA ASP A 78 -2.34 0.16 7.34
C ASP A 78 -2.17 0.64 5.90
N LYS A 79 -2.01 1.95 5.69
CA LYS A 79 -1.76 2.53 4.36
C LYS A 79 -0.52 1.92 3.74
N LEU A 80 0.58 1.85 4.49
CA LEU A 80 1.83 1.23 4.02
C LEU A 80 1.65 -0.26 3.72
N LEU A 81 0.98 -1.03 4.57
CA LEU A 81 0.72 -2.46 4.33
C LEU A 81 -0.11 -2.68 3.06
N LEU A 82 -1.09 -1.82 2.78
CA LEU A 82 -1.86 -1.90 1.54
C LEU A 82 -1.01 -1.57 0.31
N CYS A 83 -0.11 -0.58 0.39
CA CYS A 83 0.84 -0.27 -0.68
C CYS A 83 1.84 -1.41 -0.91
N ILE A 84 2.39 -1.99 0.17
CA ILE A 84 3.25 -3.19 0.11
C ILE A 84 2.53 -4.30 -0.66
N TYR A 85 1.30 -4.64 -0.24
CA TYR A 85 0.53 -5.69 -0.90
C TYR A 85 0.27 -5.35 -2.37
N LYS A 86 -0.10 -4.10 -2.69
CA LYS A 86 -0.40 -3.67 -4.06
C LYS A 86 0.82 -3.81 -4.98
N VAL A 87 1.97 -3.28 -4.55
CA VAL A 87 3.21 -3.28 -5.35
C VAL A 87 3.66 -4.71 -5.60
N LEU A 88 3.83 -5.49 -4.54
CA LEU A 88 4.29 -6.87 -4.64
C LEU A 88 3.34 -7.74 -5.49
N ARG A 89 2.04 -7.54 -5.32
CA ARG A 89 1.06 -8.28 -6.11
C ARG A 89 1.10 -7.92 -7.60
N ASN A 90 1.37 -6.67 -7.95
CA ASN A 90 1.44 -6.25 -9.36
C ASN A 90 2.62 -6.92 -10.10
N ILE A 91 3.71 -7.19 -9.38
CA ILE A 91 4.89 -7.87 -9.91
C ILE A 91 4.85 -9.39 -9.68
N SER A 92 3.67 -9.94 -9.39
CA SER A 92 3.46 -11.38 -9.15
C SER A 92 4.29 -11.97 -8.00
N TYR A 93 4.78 -11.15 -7.06
CA TYR A 93 5.51 -11.64 -5.88
C TYR A 93 4.57 -12.47 -5.00
N PRO A 94 5.01 -13.62 -4.46
CA PRO A 94 4.15 -14.55 -3.73
C PRO A 94 3.87 -14.08 -2.30
N ILE A 95 3.15 -12.97 -2.14
CA ILE A 95 2.65 -12.46 -0.86
C ILE A 95 1.14 -12.66 -0.72
N THR A 96 0.66 -13.00 0.47
CA THR A 96 -0.74 -13.22 0.82
C THR A 96 -1.20 -12.28 1.92
N PHE A 97 -2.51 -12.22 2.19
CA PHE A 97 -3.01 -11.46 3.32
C PHE A 97 -2.54 -12.02 4.66
N SER A 98 -2.37 -13.34 4.78
CA SER A 98 -1.88 -14.00 5.99
C SER A 98 -0.52 -13.46 6.42
N ASP A 99 0.37 -13.18 5.45
CA ASP A 99 1.70 -12.60 5.73
C ASP A 99 1.61 -11.19 6.34
N LEU A 100 0.55 -10.44 6.02
CA LEU A 100 0.33 -9.08 6.51
C LEU A 100 -0.54 -9.02 7.77
N GLU A 101 -1.31 -10.07 8.04
CA GLU A 101 -2.23 -10.14 9.19
C GLU A 101 -1.50 -10.13 10.54
N VAL A 102 -0.22 -10.51 10.56
CA VAL A 102 0.68 -10.36 11.73
C VAL A 102 0.79 -8.90 12.19
N TYR A 103 0.66 -7.94 11.27
CA TYR A 103 0.72 -6.51 11.59
C TYR A 103 -0.65 -5.89 11.86
N THR A 104 -1.71 -6.42 11.22
CA THR A 104 -3.10 -5.97 11.42
C THR A 104 -4.12 -6.98 10.90
N SER A 105 -5.01 -7.45 11.78
CA SER A 105 -6.07 -8.42 11.45
C SER A 105 -7.15 -7.89 10.49
N LYS A 106 -7.24 -6.57 10.30
CA LYS A 106 -8.27 -5.94 9.46
C LYS A 106 -7.78 -5.60 8.05
N ILE A 107 -6.58 -6.01 7.66
CA ILE A 107 -5.95 -5.60 6.39
C ILE A 107 -6.82 -5.94 5.17
N ARG A 108 -7.45 -7.12 5.19
CA ARG A 108 -8.29 -7.63 4.11
C ARG A 108 -9.52 -6.75 3.86
N SER A 109 -10.25 -6.41 4.92
CA SER A 109 -11.41 -5.52 4.80
C SER A 109 -11.00 -4.14 4.27
N LYS A 110 -9.84 -3.63 4.70
CA LYS A 110 -9.30 -2.35 4.24
C LYS A 110 -8.91 -2.39 2.76
N TRP A 111 -8.31 -3.49 2.30
CA TRP A 111 -7.95 -3.68 0.89
C TRP A 111 -9.15 -3.51 -0.04
N PHE A 112 -10.23 -4.25 0.21
CA PHE A 112 -11.41 -4.20 -0.65
C PHE A 112 -12.10 -2.83 -0.65
N LYS A 113 -11.98 -2.06 0.44
CA LYS A 113 -12.46 -0.68 0.51
C LYS A 113 -11.62 0.27 -0.36
N GLU A 114 -10.30 0.10 -0.38
CA GLU A 114 -9.37 1.07 -1.00
C GLU A 114 -9.01 0.78 -2.46
N TYR A 115 -8.80 -0.49 -2.79
CA TYR A 115 -8.31 -0.93 -4.10
C TYR A 115 -9.36 -1.72 -4.88
N LYS A 116 -10.51 -2.04 -4.26
CA LYS A 116 -11.56 -2.92 -4.79
C LYS A 116 -11.02 -4.34 -5.07
N PHE A 117 -11.90 -5.17 -5.62
CA PHE A 117 -11.49 -6.45 -6.15
C PHE A 117 -10.60 -6.23 -7.39
N ILE A 118 -9.42 -6.86 -7.36
CA ILE A 118 -8.52 -6.95 -8.51
C ILE A 118 -8.40 -8.45 -8.77
N PRO A 119 -8.62 -8.97 -9.98
CA PRO A 119 -8.42 -10.38 -10.32
C PRO A 119 -6.97 -10.82 -10.13
N TYR A 120 -6.74 -12.07 -9.76
CA TYR A 120 -5.40 -12.65 -9.72
C TYR A 120 -4.91 -12.90 -11.15
N ASN A 121 -3.66 -12.51 -11.45
CA ASN A 121 -3.05 -12.90 -12.71
C ASN A 121 -2.51 -14.34 -12.58
N TYR A 122 -2.25 -14.98 -13.72
CA TYR A 122 -1.80 -16.38 -13.79
C TYR A 122 -0.49 -16.60 -13.03
N GLU A 123 0.52 -15.77 -13.30
CA GLU A 123 1.87 -15.89 -12.73
C GLU A 123 1.89 -15.75 -11.20
N TYR A 124 1.12 -14.83 -10.65
CA TYR A 124 0.94 -14.67 -9.21
C TYR A 124 0.37 -15.93 -8.57
N ILE A 125 -0.62 -16.57 -9.20
CA ILE A 125 -1.20 -17.82 -8.68
C ILE A 125 -0.11 -18.90 -8.64
N ILE A 126 0.65 -19.07 -9.73
CA ILE A 126 1.77 -20.02 -9.79
C ILE A 126 2.75 -19.77 -8.67
N ASN A 127 3.22 -18.53 -8.51
CA ASN A 127 4.25 -18.20 -7.52
C ASN A 127 3.76 -18.49 -6.09
N ILE A 128 2.48 -18.22 -5.79
CA ILE A 128 1.90 -18.57 -4.49
C ILE A 128 1.83 -20.08 -4.31
N VAL A 129 1.40 -20.83 -5.32
CA VAL A 129 1.37 -22.31 -5.27
C VAL A 129 2.77 -22.86 -5.08
N SER A 130 3.76 -22.41 -5.84
CA SER A 130 5.17 -22.81 -5.69
C SER A 130 5.71 -22.53 -4.29
N ARG A 131 5.29 -21.44 -3.65
CA ARG A 131 5.65 -21.13 -2.26
C ARG A 131 5.08 -22.14 -1.26
N PHE A 132 3.86 -22.63 -1.49
CA PHE A 132 3.21 -23.61 -0.62
C PHE A 132 3.52 -25.06 -0.99
N ASN A 133 3.95 -25.31 -2.23
CA ASN A 133 4.23 -26.64 -2.72
C ASN A 133 5.56 -27.14 -2.17
N ASN A 134 5.51 -27.89 -1.08
CA ASN A 134 6.62 -28.74 -0.69
C ASN A 134 6.84 -29.76 -1.82
N LYS A 135 8.11 -30.00 -2.20
CA LYS A 135 8.59 -30.80 -3.36
C LYS A 135 7.93 -32.18 -3.62
N HIS A 136 7.00 -32.63 -2.79
CA HIS A 136 6.30 -33.91 -2.85
C HIS A 136 4.90 -33.87 -3.48
N LEU A 137 4.29 -32.70 -3.69
CA LEU A 137 2.96 -32.60 -4.31
C LEU A 137 3.10 -32.30 -5.82
N LYS A 138 2.76 -33.29 -6.66
CA LYS A 138 2.54 -33.10 -8.10
C LYS A 138 1.21 -32.39 -8.28
N VAL A 139 1.25 -31.06 -8.24
CA VAL A 139 0.09 -30.22 -8.46
C VAL A 139 -0.02 -29.91 -9.95
N ASP A 140 -1.19 -30.19 -10.55
CA ASP A 140 -1.52 -29.67 -11.87
C ASP A 140 -1.81 -28.17 -11.73
N VAL A 141 -0.91 -27.36 -12.30
CA VAL A 141 -0.95 -25.91 -12.20
C VAL A 141 -2.20 -25.33 -12.86
N ASP A 142 -2.63 -25.90 -13.99
CA ASP A 142 -3.81 -25.43 -14.72
C ASP A 142 -5.08 -25.74 -13.92
N ASP A 143 -5.14 -26.89 -13.26
CA ASP A 143 -6.25 -27.23 -12.38
C ASP A 143 -6.36 -26.27 -11.18
N VAL A 144 -5.23 -25.94 -10.52
CA VAL A 144 -5.23 -24.94 -9.44
C VAL A 144 -5.68 -23.58 -9.91
N VAL A 145 -5.15 -23.11 -11.04
CA VAL A 145 -5.49 -21.81 -11.60
C VAL A 145 -6.99 -21.75 -11.88
N ASN A 146 -7.54 -22.78 -12.53
CA ASN A 146 -8.98 -22.90 -12.77
C ASN A 146 -9.79 -22.91 -11.47
N PHE A 147 -9.31 -23.62 -10.45
CA PHE A 147 -9.94 -23.63 -9.13
C PHE A 147 -9.93 -22.24 -8.47
N VAL A 148 -8.82 -21.51 -8.57
CA VAL A 148 -8.69 -20.13 -8.07
C VAL A 148 -9.61 -19.17 -8.80
N TYR A 149 -9.73 -19.27 -10.12
CA TYR A 149 -10.64 -18.42 -10.89
C TYR A 149 -12.11 -18.67 -10.55
N ARG A 150 -12.51 -19.93 -10.34
CA ARG A 150 -13.87 -20.27 -9.85
C ARG A 150 -14.17 -19.69 -8.46
N HIS A 151 -13.13 -19.49 -7.64
CA HIS A 151 -13.24 -18.93 -6.29
C HIS A 151 -12.62 -17.53 -6.18
N SER A 152 -12.57 -16.77 -7.27
CA SER A 152 -11.80 -15.52 -7.36
C SER A 152 -12.19 -14.45 -6.33
N LYS A 153 -13.42 -14.51 -5.79
CA LYS A 153 -13.89 -13.62 -4.71
C LYS A 153 -13.33 -13.98 -3.33
N CYS A 154 -12.68 -15.13 -3.18
CA CYS A 154 -12.08 -15.60 -1.95
C CYS A 154 -10.59 -15.24 -1.89
N PRO A 155 -10.03 -15.05 -0.68
CA PRO A 155 -8.59 -14.87 -0.50
C PRO A 155 -7.81 -16.07 -1.02
N ILE A 156 -6.77 -15.80 -1.84
CA ILE A 156 -5.99 -16.84 -2.51
C ILE A 156 -5.35 -17.85 -1.53
N ASP A 157 -4.91 -17.40 -0.35
CA ASP A 157 -4.36 -18.24 0.73
C ASP A 157 -5.37 -19.30 1.20
N ARG A 158 -6.64 -18.90 1.36
CA ARG A 158 -7.71 -19.82 1.73
C ARG A 158 -8.04 -20.78 0.59
N VAL A 159 -8.08 -20.28 -0.63
CA VAL A 159 -8.41 -21.10 -1.81
C VAL A 159 -7.35 -22.17 -2.05
N ILE A 160 -6.07 -21.79 -1.98
CA ILE A 160 -4.95 -22.73 -2.14
C ILE A 160 -4.93 -23.74 -1.00
N LYS A 161 -5.17 -23.32 0.24
CA LYS A 161 -5.27 -24.26 1.37
C LYS A 161 -6.35 -25.33 1.14
N ILE A 162 -7.56 -24.91 0.74
CA ILE A 162 -8.66 -25.85 0.42
C ILE A 162 -8.28 -26.79 -0.72
N TYR A 163 -7.61 -26.28 -1.75
CA TYR A 163 -7.16 -27.09 -2.87
C TYR A 163 -6.18 -28.17 -2.39
N LEU A 164 -5.14 -27.77 -1.66
CA LEU A 164 -4.11 -28.68 -1.17
C LEU A 164 -4.68 -29.74 -0.21
N GLU A 165 -5.65 -29.39 0.64
CA GLU A 165 -6.35 -30.33 1.52
C GLU A 165 -7.19 -31.37 0.76
N LYS A 166 -7.66 -31.06 -0.45
CA LYS A 166 -8.44 -32.00 -1.30
C LYS A 166 -7.57 -32.91 -2.16
N SER A 167 -6.30 -32.58 -2.32
CA SER A 167 -5.34 -33.30 -3.18
C SER A 167 -4.48 -34.31 -2.41
N ILE A 168 -4.73 -34.49 -1.11
CA ILE A 168 -4.13 -35.50 -0.21
C ILE A 168 -5.16 -36.60 0.03
#